data_AF-A0A936F3P0-F1
#
_entry.id   AF-A0A936F3P0-F1
#
_cell.length_a   1.000
_cell.length_b   1.000
_cell.length_c   1.000
_cell.angle_alpha   90.00
_cell.angle_beta   90.00
_cell.angle_gamma   90.00
#
_symmetry.space_group_name_H-M   'P 1'
#
loop_
_entity.id
_entity.type
_entity.pdbx_description
1 polymer ?
#
loop_
_entity_poly.entity_id
_entity_poly.type
_entity_poly.pdbx_seq_one_letter_code
_entity_poly.pdbx_strand_id
1 'polypeptide(L)'
;MATTLRDLLIQRAARLQDRPALTTLGWGTLSYAQLRNRVEGVALGLLAAEPPSTVFCATGTAWDWAAELAAAASGLTWDPAGRAVPPAVLGGSLFNDEAGRGPYHAREQLVGAGTPFMAGLDHAGLMARLRRLNVHLGWDHETRVELPLARLGEAPLRAALWSALYAGGHAVLGAARWDSHPFEGFWLS
;
A
#
# COMPACT_ATOMS: atom_id res chain seq x y z
N MET A 1 16.42 5.18 8.94
CA MET A 1 15.80 4.28 7.93
C MET A 1 14.32 4.20 8.24
N ALA A 2 13.43 4.09 7.25
CA ALA A 2 12.03 3.79 7.49
C ALA A 2 11.88 2.55 8.38
N THR A 3 11.17 2.70 9.50
CA THR A 3 10.93 1.62 10.48
C THR A 3 9.54 1.01 10.32
N THR A 4 8.64 1.70 9.64
CA THR A 4 7.27 1.28 9.35
C THR A 4 6.94 1.47 7.88
N LEU A 5 5.84 0.86 7.42
CA LEU A 5 5.30 1.04 6.07
C LEU A 5 4.82 2.49 5.84
N ARG A 6 4.33 3.16 6.90
CA ARG A 6 4.02 4.59 6.88
C ARG A 6 5.28 5.42 6.62
N ASP A 7 6.36 5.17 7.35
CA ASP A 7 7.64 5.85 7.15
C ASP A 7 8.16 5.65 5.73
N LEU A 8 8.02 4.43 5.19
CA LEU A 8 8.40 4.12 3.82
C LEU A 8 7.63 5.02 2.85
N LEU A 9 6.30 5.08 2.96
CA LEU A 9 5.47 5.93 2.10
C LEU A 9 5.86 7.41 2.20
N ILE A 10 6.03 7.93 3.43
CA ILE A 10 6.44 9.31 3.68
C ILE A 10 7.83 9.59 3.09
N GLN A 11 8.79 8.71 3.34
CA GLN A 11 10.17 8.84 2.86
C GLN A 11 10.22 8.80 1.33
N ARG A 12 9.42 7.96 0.68
CA ARG A 12 9.32 7.87 -0.79
C ARG A 12 8.70 9.14 -1.36
N ALA A 13 7.59 9.62 -0.78
CA ALA A 13 6.97 10.89 -1.16
C ALA A 13 7.91 12.10 -0.99
N ALA A 14 8.73 12.12 0.06
CA ALA A 14 9.66 13.22 0.29
C ALA A 14 10.88 13.20 -0.65
N ARG A 15 11.39 12.01 -1.01
CA ARG A 15 12.63 11.89 -1.80
C ARG A 15 12.39 11.79 -3.30
N LEU A 16 11.24 11.28 -3.71
CA LEU A 16 10.90 10.98 -5.11
C LEU A 16 9.61 11.70 -5.53
N GLN A 17 9.35 12.88 -4.93
CA GLN A 17 8.09 13.61 -4.96
C GLN A 17 7.40 13.63 -6.33
N ASP A 18 8.16 13.96 -7.38
CA ASP A 18 7.65 14.17 -8.73
C ASP A 18 7.87 12.96 -9.64
N ARG A 19 8.54 11.91 -9.15
CA ARG A 19 8.74 10.66 -9.92
C ARG A 19 7.45 9.85 -9.99
N PRO A 20 7.21 9.13 -11.10
CA PRO A 20 6.05 8.28 -11.25
C PRO A 20 6.09 7.12 -10.25
N ALA A 21 5.02 6.95 -9.48
CA ALA A 21 4.87 5.87 -8.51
C ALA A 21 3.89 4.80 -9.01
N LEU A 22 2.74 5.24 -9.54
CA LEU A 22 1.66 4.35 -9.95
C LEU A 22 0.99 4.88 -11.21
N THR A 23 0.92 4.08 -12.27
CA THR A 23 0.03 4.31 -13.42
C THR A 23 -1.08 3.28 -13.40
N THR A 24 -2.33 3.71 -13.57
CA THR A 24 -3.46 2.81 -13.70
C THR A 24 -4.59 3.44 -14.51
N LEU A 25 -5.41 2.60 -15.14
CA LEU A 25 -6.59 3.06 -15.88
C LEU A 25 -7.53 3.81 -14.93
N GLY A 26 -8.04 4.96 -15.37
CA GLY A 26 -8.95 5.81 -14.61
C GLY A 26 -8.27 6.85 -13.71
N TRP A 27 -7.02 6.63 -13.26
CA TRP A 27 -6.27 7.62 -12.47
C TRP A 27 -5.12 8.28 -13.23
N GLY A 28 -4.69 7.70 -14.36
CA GLY A 28 -3.49 8.14 -15.05
C GLY A 28 -2.24 7.78 -14.25
N THR A 29 -1.18 8.58 -14.40
CA THR A 29 0.08 8.42 -13.66
C THR A 29 0.08 9.33 -12.45
N LEU A 30 0.22 8.74 -11.26
CA LEU A 30 0.42 9.44 -10.00
C LEU A 30 1.91 9.48 -9.69
N SER A 31 2.40 10.66 -9.33
CA SER A 31 3.70 10.80 -8.67
C SER A 31 3.67 10.22 -7.25
N TYR A 32 4.84 10.04 -6.62
CA TYR A 32 4.90 9.60 -5.22
C TYR A 32 4.15 10.53 -4.25
N ALA A 33 4.19 11.84 -4.48
CA ALA A 33 3.41 12.79 -3.69
C ALA A 33 1.89 12.60 -3.91
N GLN A 34 1.47 12.45 -5.16
CA GLN A 34 0.06 12.25 -5.48
C GLN A 34 -0.46 10.90 -4.96
N LEU A 35 0.35 9.84 -5.02
CA LEU A 35 0.03 8.54 -4.45
C LEU A 35 -0.14 8.65 -2.94
N ARG A 36 0.80 9.30 -2.22
CA ARG A 36 0.67 9.54 -0.78
C ARG A 36 -0.62 10.28 -0.46
N ASN A 37 -0.94 11.36 -1.16
CA ASN A 37 -2.17 12.12 -0.93
C ASN A 37 -3.43 11.27 -1.13
N ARG A 38 -3.42 10.36 -2.13
CA ARG A 38 -4.52 9.42 -2.34
C ARG A 38 -4.67 8.45 -1.17
N VAL A 39 -3.56 7.86 -0.74
CA VAL A 39 -3.53 6.93 0.39
C VAL A 39 -4.00 7.61 1.67
N GLU A 40 -3.56 8.85 1.91
CA GLU A 40 -3.97 9.66 3.04
C GLU A 40 -5.49 9.93 3.02
N GLY A 41 -6.05 10.32 1.88
CA GLY A 41 -7.50 10.51 1.77
C GLY A 41 -8.32 9.26 2.08
N VAL A 42 -7.86 8.07 1.67
CA VAL A 42 -8.48 6.78 2.06
C VAL A 42 -8.31 6.53 3.55
N ALA A 43 -7.13 6.77 4.11
CA ALA A 43 -6.85 6.59 5.54
C ALA A 43 -7.73 7.49 6.42
N LEU A 44 -7.96 8.75 6.01
CA LEU A 44 -8.88 9.66 6.69
C LEU A 44 -10.31 9.09 6.69
N GLY A 45 -10.80 8.64 5.54
CA GLY A 45 -12.14 8.03 5.46
C GLY A 45 -12.28 6.75 6.28
N LEU A 46 -11.24 5.91 6.35
CA LEU A 46 -11.22 4.72 7.20
C LEU A 46 -11.30 5.07 8.69
N LEU A 47 -10.72 6.19 9.09
CA LEU A 47 -10.59 6.61 10.49
C LEU A 47 -11.61 7.67 10.92
N ALA A 48 -12.52 8.09 10.03
CA ALA A 48 -13.60 9.04 10.32
C ALA A 48 -14.66 8.46 11.27
N ALA A 49 -14.72 7.14 11.39
CA ALA A 49 -15.49 6.41 12.39
C ALA A 49 -14.57 5.38 13.08
N GLU A 50 -15.08 4.65 14.07
CA GLU A 50 -14.31 3.57 14.71
C GLU A 50 -13.93 2.52 13.66
N PRO A 51 -12.64 2.41 13.29
CA PRO A 51 -12.22 1.51 12.25
C PRO A 51 -12.27 0.07 12.76
N PRO A 52 -12.65 -0.91 11.91
CA PRO A 52 -12.47 -2.31 12.28
C PRO A 52 -10.98 -2.61 12.48
N SER A 53 -10.67 -3.60 13.32
CA SER A 53 -9.30 -4.06 13.53
C SER A 53 -8.69 -4.69 12.27
N THR A 54 -9.53 -5.30 11.42
CA THR A 54 -9.15 -5.90 10.14
C THR A 54 -9.92 -5.29 8.97
N VAL A 55 -9.21 -5.01 7.86
CA VAL A 55 -9.76 -4.39 6.65
C VAL A 55 -9.33 -5.12 5.39
N PHE A 56 -10.16 -5.04 4.35
CA PHE A 56 -9.89 -5.58 3.03
C PHE A 56 -10.66 -4.86 1.93
N CYS A 57 -10.12 -4.87 0.71
CA CYS A 57 -10.76 -4.28 -0.45
C CYS A 57 -10.63 -5.24 -1.64
N ALA A 58 -11.76 -5.54 -2.28
CA ALA A 58 -11.86 -6.40 -3.47
C ALA A 58 -12.72 -5.73 -4.53
N THR A 59 -12.45 -4.44 -4.78
CA THR A 59 -13.07 -3.71 -5.89
C THR A 59 -12.63 -4.25 -7.25
N GLY A 60 -11.49 -4.95 -7.31
CA GLY A 60 -10.87 -5.35 -8.58
C GLY A 60 -10.24 -4.16 -9.31
N THR A 61 -9.98 -3.07 -8.60
CA THR A 61 -9.43 -1.83 -9.14
C THR A 61 -8.21 -1.36 -8.34
N ALA A 62 -7.55 -0.30 -8.79
CA ALA A 62 -6.41 0.27 -8.08
C ALA A 62 -6.76 0.77 -6.66
N TRP A 63 -8.05 0.90 -6.34
CA TRP A 63 -8.51 1.15 -4.97
C TRP A 63 -8.10 0.04 -3.99
N ASP A 64 -7.95 -1.21 -4.44
CA ASP A 64 -7.50 -2.30 -3.57
C ASP A 64 -6.09 -2.02 -3.04
N TRP A 65 -5.21 -1.50 -3.90
CA TRP A 65 -3.86 -1.11 -3.52
C TRP A 65 -3.83 0.14 -2.63
N ALA A 66 -4.62 1.17 -2.97
CA ALA A 66 -4.70 2.38 -2.15
C ALA A 66 -5.25 2.08 -0.74
N ALA A 67 -6.23 1.19 -0.63
CA ALA A 67 -6.80 0.73 0.63
C ALA A 67 -5.79 -0.04 1.48
N GLU A 68 -4.98 -0.92 0.87
CA GLU A 68 -3.94 -1.67 1.59
C GLU A 68 -2.84 -0.75 2.14
N LEU A 69 -2.40 0.22 1.33
CA LEU A 69 -1.47 1.25 1.79
C LEU A 69 -2.05 2.10 2.92
N ALA A 70 -3.33 2.46 2.82
CA ALA A 70 -4.01 3.26 3.83
C ALA A 70 -4.17 2.49 5.15
N ALA A 71 -4.50 1.21 5.07
CA ALA A 71 -4.56 0.30 6.22
C ALA A 71 -3.20 0.23 6.92
N ALA A 72 -2.14 -0.05 6.16
CA ALA A 72 -0.77 -0.07 6.66
C ALA A 72 -0.34 1.27 7.30
N ALA A 73 -0.63 2.39 6.65
CA ALA A 73 -0.30 3.72 7.18
C ALA A 73 -1.08 4.08 8.45
N SER A 74 -2.22 3.42 8.67
CA SER A 74 -3.12 3.61 9.82
C SER A 74 -2.92 2.58 10.93
N GLY A 75 -2.07 1.56 10.72
CA GLY A 75 -1.89 0.44 11.66
C GLY A 75 -3.10 -0.49 11.74
N LEU A 76 -3.92 -0.54 10.69
CA LEU A 76 -5.02 -1.49 10.57
C LEU A 76 -4.50 -2.78 9.92
N THR A 77 -4.96 -3.93 10.41
CA THR A 77 -4.52 -5.22 9.88
C THR A 77 -5.21 -5.48 8.54
N TRP A 78 -4.44 -5.87 7.52
CA TRP A 78 -4.98 -6.30 6.23
C TRP A 78 -5.32 -7.79 6.26
N ASP A 79 -6.57 -8.14 5.95
CA ASP A 79 -7.05 -9.53 6.00
C ASP A 79 -8.13 -9.76 4.93
N PRO A 80 -7.91 -10.64 3.93
CA PRO A 80 -8.93 -10.98 2.92
C PRO A 80 -10.29 -11.46 3.48
N ALA A 81 -10.33 -11.95 4.72
CA ALA A 81 -11.56 -12.32 5.42
C ALA A 81 -12.13 -11.19 6.32
N GLY A 82 -11.46 -10.04 6.38
CA GLY A 82 -11.82 -8.86 7.13
C GLY A 82 -12.97 -8.06 6.52
N ARG A 83 -13.22 -6.87 7.08
CA ARG A 83 -14.33 -6.02 6.61
C ARG A 83 -13.99 -5.34 5.28
N ALA A 84 -14.88 -5.46 4.31
CA ALA A 84 -14.78 -4.74 3.04
C ALA A 84 -14.74 -3.21 3.28
N VAL A 85 -13.79 -2.52 2.65
CA VAL A 85 -13.73 -1.06 2.66
C VAL A 85 -14.93 -0.50 1.88
N PRO A 86 -15.76 0.36 2.49
CA PRO A 86 -16.93 0.92 1.82
C PRO A 86 -16.52 1.77 0.61
N PRO A 87 -17.27 1.73 -0.52
CA PRO A 87 -17.02 2.59 -1.67
C PRO A 87 -17.01 4.09 -1.33
N ALA A 88 -17.75 4.51 -0.31
CA ALA A 88 -17.75 5.90 0.18
C ALA A 88 -16.35 6.38 0.60
N VAL A 89 -15.47 5.48 1.08
CA VAL A 89 -14.08 5.77 1.46
C VAL A 89 -13.14 5.75 0.24
N LEU A 90 -13.52 5.03 -0.82
CA LEU A 90 -12.71 4.79 -2.02
C LEU A 90 -13.02 5.83 -3.12
N GLY A 91 -12.75 7.09 -2.82
CA GLY A 91 -13.04 8.23 -3.70
C GLY A 91 -14.49 8.71 -3.66
N GLY A 92 -15.29 8.21 -2.71
CA GLY A 92 -16.66 8.67 -2.45
C GLY A 92 -16.74 9.78 -1.40
N SER A 93 -17.90 9.91 -0.75
CA SER A 93 -18.20 11.01 0.18
C SER A 93 -17.38 11.04 1.47
N LEU A 94 -16.82 9.91 1.89
CA LEU A 94 -15.95 9.79 3.07
C LEU A 94 -14.46 9.83 2.71
N PHE A 95 -14.11 9.87 1.42
CA PHE A 95 -12.73 10.08 1.03
C PHE A 95 -12.26 11.45 1.49
N ASN A 96 -11.10 11.50 2.16
CA ASN A 96 -10.54 12.72 2.74
C ASN A 96 -11.47 13.39 3.76
N ASP A 97 -12.27 12.59 4.48
CA ASP A 97 -13.15 13.08 5.54
C ASP A 97 -12.32 13.65 6.71
N GLU A 98 -12.57 14.92 7.02
CA GLU A 98 -11.84 15.68 8.03
C GLU A 98 -11.99 15.09 9.44
N ALA A 99 -13.09 14.38 9.72
CA ALA A 99 -13.29 13.67 10.99
C ALA A 99 -12.18 12.63 11.25
N GLY A 100 -11.58 12.08 10.21
CA GLY A 100 -10.46 11.13 10.32
C GLY A 100 -9.09 11.77 10.54
N ARG A 101 -8.94 13.09 10.39
CA ARG A 101 -7.61 13.75 10.44
C ARG A 101 -6.93 13.60 11.80
N GLY A 102 -7.64 13.92 12.88
CA GLY A 102 -7.13 13.77 14.24
C GLY A 102 -6.70 12.34 14.55
N PRO A 103 -7.59 11.33 14.39
CA PRO A 103 -7.25 9.92 14.53
C PRO A 103 -6.05 9.48 13.66
N TYR A 104 -5.97 9.92 12.40
CA TYR A 104 -4.89 9.55 11.49
C TYR A 104 -3.52 10.09 11.93
N HIS A 105 -3.44 11.31 12.45
CA HIS A 105 -2.20 11.84 13.02
C HIS A 105 -1.86 11.18 14.36
N ALA A 106 -2.85 10.83 15.18
CA ALA A 106 -2.61 10.06 16.40
C ALA A 106 -1.92 8.70 16.11
N ARG A 107 -2.17 8.10 14.93
CA ARG A 107 -1.47 6.88 14.49
C ARG A 107 0.04 7.06 14.34
N GLU A 108 0.57 8.26 14.14
CA GLU A 108 2.03 8.49 14.03
C GLU A 108 2.77 8.06 15.29
N GLN A 109 2.13 8.15 16.45
CA GLN A 109 2.70 7.76 17.74
C GLN A 109 2.39 6.30 18.11
N LEU A 110 1.44 5.67 17.42
CA LEU A 110 0.93 4.33 17.76
C LEU A 110 1.44 3.25 16.80
N VAL A 111 1.71 3.60 15.55
CA VAL A 111 2.20 2.66 14.53
C VAL A 111 3.71 2.54 14.67
N GLY A 112 4.16 1.36 15.07
CA GLY A 112 5.56 1.03 15.26
C GLY A 112 5.99 -0.22 14.51
N ALA A 113 7.24 -0.62 14.72
CA ALA A 113 7.85 -1.81 14.12
C ALA A 113 7.04 -3.10 14.38
N GLY A 114 6.54 -3.28 15.61
CA GLY A 114 5.76 -4.44 16.02
C GLY A 114 4.25 -4.32 15.75
N THR A 115 3.78 -3.25 15.08
CA THR A 115 2.37 -3.15 14.70
C THR A 115 2.05 -4.25 13.69
N PRO A 116 0.97 -5.03 13.89
CA PRO A 116 0.56 -6.06 12.95
C PRO A 116 0.20 -5.45 11.58
N PHE A 117 0.76 -6.02 10.51
CA PHE A 117 0.36 -5.70 9.14
C PHE A 117 -0.69 -6.72 8.65
N MET A 118 -0.44 -8.00 8.88
CA MET A 118 -1.38 -9.11 8.64
C MET A 118 -1.12 -10.22 9.67
N ALA A 119 -1.94 -11.28 9.65
CA ALA A 119 -1.76 -12.41 10.56
C ALA A 119 -0.32 -12.98 10.48
N GLY A 120 0.38 -12.99 11.63
CA GLY A 120 1.75 -13.51 11.74
C GLY A 120 2.85 -12.63 11.12
N LEU A 121 2.54 -11.41 10.68
CA LEU A 121 3.53 -10.51 10.08
C LEU A 121 3.31 -9.06 10.54
N ASP A 122 4.32 -8.51 11.20
CA ASP A 122 4.37 -7.10 11.60
C ASP A 122 5.07 -6.23 10.56
N HIS A 123 5.08 -4.91 10.80
CA HIS A 123 5.69 -3.93 9.91
C HIS A 123 7.20 -4.16 9.73
N ALA A 124 7.92 -4.47 10.81
CA ALA A 124 9.36 -4.72 10.74
C ALA A 124 9.69 -5.99 9.95
N GLY A 125 8.93 -7.07 10.15
CA GLY A 125 9.04 -8.31 9.41
C GLY A 125 8.80 -8.09 7.92
N LEU A 126 7.75 -7.36 7.55
CA LEU A 126 7.50 -7.03 6.15
C LEU A 126 8.63 -6.18 5.56
N MET A 127 9.08 -5.13 6.24
CA MET A 127 10.21 -4.31 5.78
C MET A 127 11.49 -5.12 5.58
N ALA A 128 11.78 -6.08 6.48
CA ALA A 128 12.93 -6.96 6.36
C ALA A 128 12.81 -7.92 5.16
N ARG A 129 11.62 -8.48 4.92
CA ARG A 129 11.33 -9.31 3.74
C ARG A 129 11.50 -8.50 2.44
N LEU A 130 10.92 -7.30 2.37
CA LEU A 130 11.05 -6.40 1.22
C LEU A 130 12.49 -6.05 0.93
N ARG A 131 13.28 -5.73 1.96
CA ARG A 131 14.71 -5.47 1.80
C ARG A 131 15.45 -6.65 1.19
N ARG A 132 15.25 -7.87 1.71
CA ARG A 132 15.92 -9.08 1.19
C ARG A 132 15.52 -9.35 -0.25
N LEU A 133 14.24 -9.24 -0.57
CA LEU A 133 13.74 -9.46 -1.92
C LEU A 133 14.30 -8.41 -2.89
N ASN A 134 14.32 -7.13 -2.53
CA ASN A 134 14.84 -6.09 -3.40
C ASN A 134 16.36 -6.19 -3.65
N VAL A 135 17.13 -6.78 -2.73
CA VAL A 135 18.55 -7.13 -2.99
C VAL A 135 18.66 -8.15 -4.12
N HIS A 136 17.77 -9.15 -4.15
CA HIS A 136 17.74 -10.15 -5.22
C HIS A 136 17.22 -9.57 -6.54
N LEU A 137 16.19 -8.73 -6.49
CA LEU A 137 15.59 -8.11 -7.66
C LEU A 137 16.49 -7.04 -8.31
N GLY A 138 17.37 -6.40 -7.52
CA GLY A 138 18.14 -5.25 -7.98
C GLY A 138 17.28 -4.03 -8.30
N TRP A 139 16.03 -3.99 -7.79
CA TRP A 139 15.10 -2.90 -8.07
C TRP A 139 15.46 -1.63 -7.31
N ASP A 140 15.25 -0.51 -7.99
CA ASP A 140 15.50 0.83 -7.50
C ASP A 140 14.44 1.82 -8.02
N HIS A 141 14.73 3.11 -7.89
CA HIS A 141 13.84 4.19 -8.30
C HIS A 141 13.72 4.41 -9.82
N GLU A 142 14.60 3.82 -10.62
CA GLU A 142 14.52 3.81 -12.09
C GLU A 142 13.73 2.60 -12.61
N THR A 143 13.46 1.62 -11.74
CA THR A 143 12.75 0.41 -12.10
C THR A 143 11.28 0.71 -12.41
N ARG A 144 10.81 0.20 -13.55
CA ARG A 144 9.39 0.21 -13.93
C ARG A 144 8.86 -1.21 -14.04
N VAL A 145 7.74 -1.49 -13.37
CA VAL A 145 7.14 -2.84 -13.31
C VAL A 145 5.72 -2.80 -13.86
N GLU A 146 5.38 -3.71 -14.76
CA GLU A 146 4.02 -3.83 -15.31
C GLU A 146 3.31 -5.01 -14.64
N LEU A 147 2.15 -4.76 -14.03
CA LEU A 147 1.40 -5.74 -13.24
C LEU A 147 -0.06 -5.82 -13.69
N PRO A 148 -0.68 -7.01 -13.71
CA PRO A 148 -2.07 -7.18 -14.13
C PRO A 148 -3.04 -6.72 -13.06
N LEU A 149 -3.81 -5.66 -13.35
CA LEU A 149 -4.79 -5.10 -12.41
C LEU A 149 -5.85 -6.12 -11.98
N ALA A 150 -6.32 -6.95 -12.91
CA ALA A 150 -7.35 -7.95 -12.65
C ALA A 150 -6.94 -9.05 -11.63
N ARG A 151 -5.64 -9.16 -11.33
CA ARG A 151 -5.06 -10.17 -10.44
C ARG A 151 -4.48 -9.54 -9.16
N LEU A 152 -4.84 -8.30 -8.86
CA LEU A 152 -4.28 -7.51 -7.76
C LEU A 152 -4.42 -8.18 -6.38
N GLY A 153 -5.46 -9.01 -6.19
CA GLY A 153 -5.66 -9.78 -4.97
C GLY A 153 -4.68 -10.95 -4.78
N GLU A 154 -3.92 -11.34 -5.81
CA GLU A 154 -2.98 -12.45 -5.72
C GLU A 154 -1.74 -12.09 -4.90
N ALA A 155 -1.36 -13.00 -4.01
CA ALA A 155 -0.27 -12.77 -3.06
C ALA A 155 1.07 -12.40 -3.75
N PRO A 156 1.52 -13.08 -4.83
CA PRO A 156 2.75 -12.69 -5.54
C PRO A 156 2.70 -11.27 -6.11
N LEU A 157 1.55 -10.84 -6.63
CA LEU A 157 1.39 -9.51 -7.21
C LEU A 157 1.41 -8.41 -6.13
N ARG A 158 0.74 -8.66 -4.99
CA ARG A 158 0.84 -7.78 -3.81
C ARG A 158 2.29 -7.64 -3.33
N ALA A 159 3.06 -8.73 -3.31
CA ALA A 159 4.48 -8.68 -2.95
C ALA A 159 5.30 -7.84 -3.96
N ALA A 160 4.99 -7.94 -5.25
CA ALA A 160 5.62 -7.12 -6.28
C ALA A 160 5.30 -5.63 -6.12
N LEU A 161 4.06 -5.27 -5.78
CA LEU A 161 3.68 -3.88 -5.51
C LEU A 161 4.39 -3.29 -4.29
N TRP A 162 4.42 -4.03 -3.18
CA TRP A 162 5.19 -3.62 -2.01
C TRP A 162 6.68 -3.52 -2.33
N SER A 163 7.22 -4.40 -3.17
CA SER A 163 8.62 -4.35 -3.59
C SER A 163 8.92 -3.14 -4.47
N ALA A 164 8.05 -2.80 -5.42
CA ALA A 164 8.17 -1.60 -6.24
C ALA A 164 8.10 -0.32 -5.37
N LEU A 165 7.15 -0.25 -4.43
CA LEU A 165 7.07 0.85 -3.46
C LEU A 165 8.35 0.93 -2.61
N TYR A 166 8.83 -0.21 -2.12
CA TYR A 166 10.05 -0.28 -1.34
C TYR A 166 11.25 0.23 -2.14
N ALA A 167 11.41 -0.15 -3.41
CA ALA A 167 12.49 0.30 -4.28
C ALA A 167 12.42 1.79 -4.64
N GLY A 168 11.21 2.37 -4.65
CA GLY A 168 11.00 3.69 -5.25
C GLY A 168 10.65 3.62 -6.75
N GLY A 169 10.32 2.43 -7.25
CA GLY A 169 10.03 2.18 -8.66
C GLY A 169 8.61 2.54 -9.07
N HIS A 170 8.40 2.56 -10.38
CA HIS A 170 7.12 2.87 -11.02
C HIS A 170 6.31 1.60 -11.28
N ALA A 171 5.18 1.43 -10.59
CA ALA A 171 4.22 0.37 -10.87
C ALA A 171 3.19 0.80 -11.94
N VAL A 172 2.96 -0.04 -12.93
CA VAL A 172 1.93 0.17 -13.97
C VAL A 172 0.91 -0.96 -13.88
N LEU A 173 -0.30 -0.63 -13.43
CA LEU A 173 -1.42 -1.56 -13.31
C LEU A 173 -2.27 -1.52 -14.58
N GLY A 174 -2.29 -2.62 -15.33
CA GLY A 174 -3.01 -2.71 -16.60
C GLY A 174 -3.28 -4.15 -17.03
N ALA A 175 -3.28 -4.40 -18.34
CA ALA A 175 -3.39 -5.73 -18.92
C ALA A 175 -1.98 -6.26 -19.27
N ALA A 176 -1.21 -6.64 -18.25
CA ALA A 176 0.14 -7.17 -18.43
C ALA A 176 0.18 -8.70 -18.35
N ARG A 177 1.11 -9.33 -19.06
CA ARG A 177 1.52 -10.70 -18.75
C ARG A 177 2.37 -10.66 -17.48
N TRP A 178 2.17 -11.63 -16.59
CA TRP A 178 2.78 -11.65 -15.26
C TRP A 178 3.44 -12.98 -14.99
N ASP A 179 4.68 -12.92 -14.53
CA ASP A 179 5.43 -14.03 -13.95
C ASP A 179 5.42 -13.88 -12.43
N SER A 180 4.93 -14.90 -11.73
CA SER A 180 4.87 -14.91 -10.26
C SER A 180 6.24 -15.07 -9.62
N HIS A 181 7.25 -15.55 -10.33
CA HIS A 181 8.62 -15.65 -9.83
C HIS A 181 9.32 -14.27 -9.87
N PRO A 182 10.10 -13.86 -8.85
CA PRO A 182 10.48 -14.57 -7.62
C PRO A 182 9.59 -14.26 -6.40
N PHE A 183 8.33 -13.88 -6.59
CA PHE A 183 7.42 -13.43 -5.52
C PHE A 183 6.67 -14.57 -4.83
N GLU A 184 6.81 -15.80 -5.34
CA GLU A 184 6.24 -17.00 -4.74
C GLU A 184 6.81 -17.23 -3.33
N GLY A 185 5.92 -17.55 -2.38
CA GLY A 185 6.32 -17.80 -0.98
C GLY A 185 6.68 -16.56 -0.15
N PHE A 186 6.69 -15.35 -0.73
CA PHE A 186 7.04 -14.10 -0.02
C PHE A 186 6.26 -13.91 1.30
N TRP A 187 4.98 -14.28 1.30
CA TRP A 187 4.11 -14.10 2.46
C TRP A 187 4.20 -15.24 3.48
N LEU A 188 4.78 -16.39 3.12
CA LEU A 188 4.89 -17.60 3.95
C LEU A 188 6.16 -17.65 4.83
N SER A 189 7.09 -16.69 4.65
CA SER A 189 8.49 -16.78 5.13
C SER A 189 8.80 -16.12 6.46
#